data_AF-A0A165M608-F1
#
_entry.id   AF-A0A165M608-F1
#
_cell.length_a   1.000
_cell.length_b   1.000
_cell.length_c   1.000
_cell.angle_alpha   90.00
_cell.angle_beta   90.00
_cell.angle_gamma   90.00
#
_symmetry.space_group_name_H-M   'P 1'
#
loop_
_entity.id
_entity.type
_entity.pdbx_description
1 polymer ?
#
loop_
_entity_poly.entity_id
_entity_poly.type
_entity_poly.pdbx_seq_one_letter_code
_entity_poly.pdbx_strand_id
1 'polypeptide(L)'
;MEVPFYDIESVVLRCTAASPNNPDSQREAIEKYYTADCEFNHPLATVLSGQSSRDTVLRVYQWYRIMSPTLELTIDERVMDEARNIIYLQVTQTFHIRWSPFKPKPARLLVKIHLVQDGQLWFIKRQEDFYQPEDLLYLTLPPLAHVVHFLKRAAGIACTVNAIAFQSLGFWRTDRDKDD
;
A
#
# COMPACT_ATOMS: atom_id res chain seq x y z
N MET A 1 -8.52 24.69 -1.14
CA MET A 1 -7.94 23.48 -0.54
C MET A 1 -8.72 22.29 -1.08
N GLU A 2 -8.10 21.25 -1.66
CA GLU A 2 -8.87 20.02 -1.92
C GLU A 2 -8.24 18.73 -1.38
N VAL A 3 -6.92 18.57 -1.23
CA VAL A 3 -6.38 17.53 -0.30
C VAL A 3 -5.95 18.16 1.03
N PRO A 4 -6.81 18.20 2.06
CA PRO A 4 -6.42 18.60 3.41
C PRO A 4 -5.58 17.49 4.07
N PHE A 5 -4.33 17.75 4.44
CA PHE A 5 -3.53 16.76 5.19
C PHE A 5 -4.25 16.26 6.46
N TYR A 6 -4.91 17.17 7.19
CA TYR A 6 -5.67 16.82 8.40
C TYR A 6 -6.88 15.93 8.15
N ASP A 7 -7.39 15.91 6.92
CA ASP A 7 -8.58 15.15 6.51
C ASP A 7 -8.25 14.20 5.33
N ILE A 8 -6.97 13.81 5.21
CA ILE A 8 -6.49 12.82 4.23
C ILE A 8 -7.18 11.46 4.43
N GLU A 9 -7.59 11.17 5.66
CA GLU A 9 -8.32 9.96 5.99
C GLU A 9 -9.66 9.89 5.26
N SER A 10 -10.45 10.97 5.27
CA SER A 10 -11.72 10.96 4.54
C SER A 10 -11.50 10.94 3.02
N VAL A 11 -10.41 11.54 2.51
CA VAL A 11 -10.01 11.43 1.10
C VAL A 11 -9.78 9.96 0.73
N VAL A 12 -8.91 9.26 1.47
CA VAL A 12 -8.58 7.85 1.23
C VAL A 12 -9.83 6.98 1.37
N LEU A 13 -10.63 7.16 2.42
CA LEU A 13 -11.87 6.41 2.63
C LEU A 13 -12.89 6.62 1.51
N ARG A 14 -13.07 7.85 1.01
CA ARG A 14 -13.97 8.10 -0.13
C ARG A 14 -13.48 7.46 -1.43
N CYS A 15 -12.17 7.43 -1.67
CA CYS A 15 -11.59 6.77 -2.85
C CYS A 15 -11.69 5.24 -2.76
N THR A 16 -11.49 4.65 -1.59
CA THR A 16 -11.30 3.20 -1.42
C THR A 16 -12.51 2.46 -0.87
N ALA A 17 -13.21 3.06 0.08
CA ALA A 17 -14.27 2.44 0.89
C ALA A 17 -15.65 3.11 0.67
N ALA A 18 -15.87 3.71 -0.50
CA ALA A 18 -17.14 4.33 -0.87
C ALA A 18 -18.34 3.39 -0.59
N SER A 19 -19.42 3.96 -0.05
CA SER A 19 -20.61 3.20 0.31
C SER A 19 -21.19 2.47 -0.92
N PRO A 20 -21.63 1.20 -0.81
CA PRO A 20 -22.27 0.49 -1.92
C PRO A 20 -23.53 1.19 -2.42
N ASN A 21 -24.17 1.98 -1.54
CA ASN A 21 -25.40 2.73 -1.83
C ASN A 21 -25.13 4.10 -2.49
N ASN A 22 -23.87 4.50 -2.63
CA ASN A 22 -23.47 5.72 -3.34
C ASN A 22 -22.16 5.51 -4.13
N PRO A 23 -22.19 4.75 -5.24
CA PRO A 23 -21.01 4.52 -6.08
C PRO A 23 -20.43 5.81 -6.68
N ASP A 24 -21.28 6.81 -6.95
CA ASP A 24 -20.87 8.08 -7.54
C ASP A 24 -19.91 8.85 -6.62
N SER A 25 -20.05 8.71 -5.29
CA SER A 25 -19.11 9.31 -4.34
C SER A 25 -17.65 8.88 -4.55
N GLN A 26 -17.41 7.66 -5.06
CA GLN A 26 -16.06 7.20 -5.38
C GLN A 26 -15.50 7.92 -6.61
N ARG A 27 -16.33 8.04 -7.65
CA ARG A 27 -15.99 8.76 -8.88
C ARG A 27 -15.70 10.22 -8.57
N GLU A 28 -16.60 10.89 -7.86
CA GLU A 28 -16.45 12.28 -7.44
C GLU A 28 -15.16 12.49 -6.65
N ALA A 29 -14.81 11.57 -5.74
CA ALA A 29 -13.58 11.66 -4.98
C ALA A 29 -12.33 11.51 -5.85
N ILE A 30 -12.29 10.56 -6.78
CA ILE A 30 -11.16 10.40 -7.70
C ILE A 30 -11.05 11.60 -8.63
N GLU A 31 -12.15 12.08 -9.21
CA GLU A 31 -12.16 13.25 -10.09
C GLU A 31 -11.74 14.54 -9.37
N LYS A 32 -12.09 14.66 -8.08
CA LYS A 32 -11.75 15.81 -7.24
C LYS A 32 -10.30 15.80 -6.75
N TYR A 33 -9.82 14.66 -6.27
CA TYR A 33 -8.53 14.61 -5.56
C TYR A 33 -7.35 14.20 -6.44
N TYR A 34 -7.56 13.51 -7.56
CA TYR A 34 -6.48 13.08 -8.46
C TYR A 34 -6.33 14.01 -9.67
N THR A 35 -5.08 14.23 -10.09
CA THR A 35 -4.81 14.91 -11.38
C THR A 35 -5.31 14.05 -12.54
N ALA A 36 -5.64 14.68 -13.67
CA ALA A 36 -6.10 13.96 -14.87
C ALA A 36 -5.07 12.94 -15.38
N ASP A 37 -3.79 13.21 -15.14
CA ASP A 37 -2.62 12.45 -15.56
C ASP A 37 -1.92 11.72 -14.40
N CYS A 38 -2.67 11.32 -13.37
CA CYS A 38 -2.13 10.69 -12.17
C CYS A 38 -1.47 9.31 -12.43
N GLU A 39 -0.67 8.86 -11.46
CA GLU A 39 -0.01 7.56 -11.44
C GLU A 39 -0.50 6.72 -10.27
N PHE A 40 -0.53 5.40 -10.45
CA PHE A 40 -0.88 4.45 -9.41
C PHE A 40 0.04 3.25 -9.49
N ASN A 41 0.72 2.93 -8.38
CA ASN A 41 1.61 1.79 -8.31
C ASN A 41 1.24 0.91 -7.12
N HIS A 42 0.51 -0.16 -7.39
CA HIS A 42 0.11 -1.16 -6.41
C HIS A 42 0.65 -2.53 -6.84
N PRO A 43 0.96 -3.45 -5.93
CA PRO A 43 1.57 -4.74 -6.30
C PRO A 43 0.75 -5.58 -7.28
N LEU A 44 -0.56 -5.34 -7.39
CA LEU A 44 -1.47 -6.05 -8.31
C LEU A 44 -1.91 -5.22 -9.52
N ALA A 45 -1.61 -3.92 -9.55
CA ALA A 45 -2.05 -3.04 -10.63
C ALA A 45 -1.16 -1.80 -10.72
N THR A 46 -0.71 -1.48 -11.93
CA THR A 46 0.05 -0.26 -12.21
C THR A 46 -0.67 0.55 -13.28
N VAL A 47 -0.79 1.86 -13.04
CA VAL A 47 -1.29 2.85 -13.99
C VAL A 47 -0.21 3.90 -14.17
N LEU A 48 0.28 4.01 -15.41
CA LEU A 48 1.27 5.02 -15.80
C LEU A 48 0.58 6.38 -16.04
N SER A 49 1.33 7.46 -15.91
CA SER A 49 0.83 8.81 -16.22
C SER A 49 0.43 8.90 -17.68
N GLY A 50 -0.73 9.49 -17.96
CA GLY A 50 -1.23 9.69 -19.31
C GLY A 50 -2.60 10.35 -19.32
N GLN A 51 -3.10 10.71 -20.52
CA GLN A 51 -4.30 11.53 -20.66
C GLN A 51 -5.60 10.90 -20.10
N SER A 52 -5.65 9.57 -19.93
CA SER A 52 -6.79 8.84 -19.36
C SER A 52 -6.40 8.03 -18.11
N SER A 53 -5.28 8.36 -17.47
CA SER A 53 -4.79 7.58 -16.34
C SER A 53 -5.72 7.71 -15.13
N ARG A 54 -6.31 8.88 -14.88
CA ARG A 54 -7.33 9.05 -13.82
C ARG A 54 -8.54 8.14 -13.99
N ASP A 55 -9.04 7.98 -15.21
CA ASP A 55 -10.17 7.07 -15.49
C ASP A 55 -9.76 5.61 -15.28
N THR A 56 -8.52 5.28 -15.56
CA THR A 56 -7.97 3.93 -15.33
C THR A 56 -7.81 3.66 -13.84
N VAL A 57 -7.32 4.63 -13.06
CA VAL A 57 -7.26 4.57 -11.59
C VAL A 57 -8.67 4.40 -11.00
N LEU A 58 -9.65 5.15 -11.48
CA LEU A 58 -11.05 4.97 -11.07
C LEU A 58 -11.54 3.54 -11.31
N ARG A 59 -11.26 2.96 -12.49
CA ARG A 59 -11.63 1.56 -12.80
C ARG A 59 -10.94 0.55 -11.89
N VAL A 60 -9.69 0.81 -11.48
CA VAL A 60 -8.98 -0.03 -10.50
C VAL A 60 -9.70 0.01 -9.14
N TYR A 61 -10.01 1.20 -8.63
CA TYR A 61 -10.74 1.35 -7.36
C TYR A 61 -12.15 0.75 -7.42
N GLN A 62 -12.85 0.92 -8.54
CA GLN A 62 -14.15 0.27 -8.78
C GLN A 62 -14.03 -1.24 -8.80
N TRP A 63 -13.00 -1.79 -9.46
CA TRP A 63 -12.75 -3.23 -9.46
C TRP A 63 -12.45 -3.75 -8.05
N TYR A 64 -11.64 -3.05 -7.26
CA TYR A 64 -11.36 -3.41 -5.87
C TYR A 64 -12.64 -3.40 -5.03
N ARG A 65 -13.52 -2.42 -5.26
CA ARG A 65 -14.83 -2.36 -4.60
C ARG A 65 -15.78 -3.47 -5.04
N ILE A 66 -15.77 -3.81 -6.33
CA ILE A 66 -16.52 -4.96 -6.87
C ILE A 66 -16.00 -6.24 -6.22
N MET A 67 -14.69 -6.48 -6.16
CA MET A 67 -14.14 -7.67 -5.53
C MET A 67 -14.45 -7.73 -4.03
N SER A 68 -14.45 -6.59 -3.34
CA SER A 68 -14.60 -6.47 -1.89
C SER A 68 -15.72 -5.51 -1.49
N PRO A 69 -17.00 -5.92 -1.53
CA PRO A 69 -18.15 -5.08 -1.16
C PRO A 69 -18.18 -4.68 0.32
N THR A 70 -17.47 -5.41 1.18
CA THR A 70 -17.17 -4.99 2.55
C THR A 70 -15.68 -4.72 2.63
N LEU A 71 -15.30 -3.47 2.86
CA LEU A 71 -13.91 -3.06 3.05
C LEU A 71 -13.84 -2.32 4.37
N GLU A 72 -12.97 -2.80 5.25
CA GLU A 72 -12.60 -2.08 6.47
C GLU A 72 -11.20 -1.50 6.24
N LEU A 73 -11.04 -0.22 6.52
CA LEU A 73 -9.78 0.49 6.35
C LEU A 73 -9.57 1.41 7.55
N THR A 74 -8.39 1.33 8.16
CA THR A 74 -7.95 2.22 9.24
C THR A 74 -6.63 2.86 8.85
N ILE A 75 -6.48 4.16 9.12
CA ILE A 75 -5.19 4.85 9.03
C ILE A 75 -4.59 4.85 10.42
N ASP A 76 -3.52 4.08 10.59
CA ASP A 76 -2.86 3.89 11.88
C ASP A 76 -1.94 5.08 12.17
N GLU A 77 -1.20 5.55 11.16
CA GLU A 77 -0.27 6.67 11.25
C GLU A 77 -0.26 7.51 9.97
N ARG A 78 0.05 8.80 10.10
CA ARG A 78 0.21 9.73 8.98
C ARG A 78 1.36 10.70 9.20
N VAL A 79 2.19 10.89 8.19
CA VAL A 79 3.33 11.81 8.21
C VAL A 79 3.36 12.59 6.90
N MET A 80 3.57 13.91 6.99
CA MET A 80 3.80 14.77 5.83
C MET A 80 5.28 15.14 5.74
N ASP A 81 5.86 14.97 4.56
CA ASP A 81 7.13 15.58 4.16
C ASP A 81 6.80 16.82 3.29
N GLU A 82 6.73 17.98 3.94
CA GLU A 82 6.38 19.25 3.28
C GLU A 82 7.41 19.68 2.22
N ALA A 83 8.69 19.35 2.42
CA ALA A 83 9.74 19.74 1.47
C ALA A 83 9.60 19.01 0.13
N ARG A 84 9.05 17.80 0.15
CA ARG A 84 8.84 16.97 -1.04
C ARG A 84 7.39 16.88 -1.48
N ASN A 85 6.46 17.44 -0.70
CA ASN A 85 5.01 17.32 -0.87
C ASN A 85 4.55 15.85 -0.91
N ILE A 86 5.01 15.05 0.06
CA ILE A 86 4.69 13.61 0.15
C ILE A 86 3.97 13.31 1.45
N ILE A 87 2.84 12.60 1.37
CA ILE A 87 2.19 12.02 2.54
C ILE A 87 2.55 10.52 2.61
N TYR A 88 2.99 10.09 3.78
CA TYR A 88 3.13 8.69 4.14
C TYR A 88 1.98 8.31 5.06
N LEU A 89 1.29 7.23 4.74
CA LEU A 89 0.21 6.67 5.55
C LEU A 89 0.52 5.23 5.87
N GLN A 90 0.45 4.87 7.15
CA GLN A 90 0.35 3.48 7.54
C GLN A 90 -1.13 3.10 7.57
N VAL A 91 -1.48 2.09 6.77
CA VAL A 91 -2.88 1.68 6.59
C VAL A 91 -3.01 0.19 6.92
N THR A 92 -4.05 -0.14 7.66
CA THR A 92 -4.52 -1.51 7.83
C THR A 92 -5.84 -1.66 7.09
N GLN A 93 -5.93 -2.67 6.22
CA GLN A 93 -7.13 -2.93 5.42
C GLN A 93 -7.54 -4.40 5.48
N THR A 94 -8.85 -4.65 5.55
CA THR A 94 -9.41 -6.00 5.54
C THR A 94 -10.34 -6.17 4.34
N PHE A 95 -9.84 -6.87 3.32
CA PHE A 95 -10.60 -7.14 2.10
C PHE A 95 -11.46 -8.40 2.26
N HIS A 96 -12.77 -8.23 2.10
CA HIS A 96 -13.74 -9.31 2.07
C HIS A 96 -14.00 -9.71 0.61
N ILE A 97 -13.10 -10.51 0.03
CA ILE A 97 -13.23 -10.95 -1.36
C ILE A 97 -14.51 -11.78 -1.53
N ARG A 98 -15.42 -11.30 -2.38
CA ARG A 98 -16.77 -11.87 -2.59
C ARG A 98 -16.77 -13.37 -2.92
N TRP A 99 -15.77 -13.85 -3.66
CA TRP A 99 -15.70 -15.24 -4.14
C TRP A 99 -14.67 -16.09 -3.40
N SER A 100 -14.02 -15.55 -2.37
CA SER A 100 -13.02 -16.29 -1.60
C SER A 100 -13.69 -17.19 -0.57
N PRO A 101 -13.31 -18.47 -0.46
CA PRO A 101 -13.79 -19.35 0.60
C PRO A 101 -13.07 -19.10 1.94
N PHE A 102 -12.07 -18.23 1.98
CA PHE A 102 -11.22 -17.99 3.15
C PHE A 102 -11.73 -16.84 4.01
N LYS A 103 -11.50 -16.93 5.32
CA LYS A 103 -11.77 -15.81 6.23
C LYS A 103 -10.84 -14.63 5.89
N PRO A 104 -11.38 -13.40 5.79
CA PRO A 104 -10.59 -12.18 5.62
C PRO A 104 -9.55 -12.04 6.73
N LYS A 105 -8.41 -11.44 6.37
CA LYS A 105 -7.33 -11.12 7.30
C LYS A 105 -6.91 -9.66 7.08
N PRO A 106 -6.58 -8.92 8.16
CA PRO A 106 -6.04 -7.58 8.02
C PRO A 106 -4.68 -7.63 7.34
N ALA A 107 -4.51 -6.82 6.32
CA ALA A 107 -3.25 -6.61 5.61
C ALA A 107 -2.75 -5.19 5.91
N ARG A 108 -1.47 -5.07 6.28
CA ARG A 108 -0.83 -3.78 6.52
C ARG A 108 -0.08 -3.33 5.27
N LEU A 109 -0.17 -2.04 4.98
CA LEU A 109 0.59 -1.40 3.90
C LEU A 109 1.07 -0.02 4.30
N LEU A 110 2.12 0.43 3.61
CA LEU A 110 2.55 1.82 3.59
C LEU A 110 2.07 2.44 2.27
N VAL A 111 1.27 3.49 2.35
CA VAL A 111 0.84 4.27 1.19
C VAL A 111 1.70 5.52 1.12
N LYS A 112 2.28 5.78 -0.04
CA LYS A 112 3.03 7.00 -0.35
C LYS A 112 2.30 7.79 -1.41
N ILE A 113 1.85 8.98 -1.03
CA ILE A 113 1.07 9.89 -1.88
C ILE A 113 1.94 11.09 -2.23
N HIS A 114 2.20 11.29 -3.52
CA HIS A 114 2.87 12.49 -4.02
C HIS A 114 1.82 13.51 -4.42
N LEU A 115 1.96 14.71 -3.90
CA LEU A 115 1.06 15.82 -4.16
C LEU A 115 1.69 16.78 -5.17
N VAL A 116 0.83 17.37 -6.00
CA VAL A 116 1.17 18.52 -6.83
C VAL A 116 0.25 19.67 -6.49
N GLN A 117 0.81 20.88 -6.52
CA GLN A 117 0.05 22.10 -6.31
C GLN A 117 -0.39 22.67 -7.66
N ASP A 118 -1.68 22.99 -7.77
CA ASP A 118 -2.22 23.80 -8.87
C ASP A 118 -2.99 24.98 -8.25
N GLY A 119 -2.40 26.18 -8.38
CA GLY A 119 -2.83 27.38 -7.69
C GLY A 119 -2.80 27.23 -6.16
N GLN A 120 -3.98 27.25 -5.54
CA GLN A 120 -4.16 27.12 -4.07
C GLN A 120 -4.65 25.71 -3.67
N LEU A 121 -4.73 24.78 -4.63
CA LEU A 121 -5.23 23.43 -4.44
C LEU A 121 -4.09 22.42 -4.54
N TRP A 122 -4.24 21.34 -3.80
CA TRP A 122 -3.32 20.21 -3.79
C TRP A 122 -4.05 18.99 -4.34
N PHE A 123 -3.40 18.28 -5.25
CA PHE A 123 -3.94 17.11 -5.92
C PHE A 123 -2.96 15.93 -5.81
N ILE A 124 -3.50 14.72 -5.79
CA ILE A 124 -2.74 13.47 -5.83
C ILE A 124 -2.25 13.27 -7.26
N LYS A 125 -0.93 13.37 -7.42
CA LYS A 125 -0.25 13.11 -8.70
C LYS A 125 0.15 11.64 -8.81
N ARG A 126 0.58 11.02 -7.71
CA ARG A 126 1.02 9.63 -7.70
C ARG A 126 0.69 8.98 -6.37
N GLN A 127 0.15 7.77 -6.40
CA GLN A 127 0.00 6.91 -5.24
C GLN A 127 0.84 5.64 -5.42
N GLU A 128 1.59 5.26 -4.39
CA GLU A 128 2.36 4.02 -4.35
C GLU A 128 2.00 3.23 -3.09
N ASP A 129 1.66 1.96 -3.25
CA ASP A 129 1.24 1.09 -2.16
C ASP A 129 2.27 -0.01 -1.94
N PHE A 130 2.86 -0.03 -0.74
CA PHE A 130 3.91 -0.98 -0.37
C PHE A 130 3.36 -2.01 0.62
N TYR A 131 3.31 -3.26 0.19
CA TYR A 131 2.92 -4.40 1.01
C TYR A 131 4.13 -5.25 1.33
N GLN A 132 4.12 -5.86 2.51
CA GLN A 132 4.93 -7.05 2.70
C GLN A 132 4.35 -8.19 1.84
N PRO A 133 5.19 -9.09 1.31
CA PRO A 133 4.71 -10.20 0.49
C PRO A 133 3.62 -11.04 1.17
N GLU A 134 3.75 -11.29 2.48
CA GLU A 134 2.74 -12.00 3.26
C GLU A 134 1.42 -11.22 3.43
N ASP A 135 1.48 -9.89 3.61
CA ASP A 135 0.30 -9.02 3.72
C ASP A 135 -0.47 -8.98 2.38
N LEU A 136 0.23 -8.96 1.25
CA LEU A 136 -0.38 -9.08 -0.08
C LEU A 136 -1.08 -10.44 -0.27
N LEU A 137 -0.52 -11.51 0.29
CA LEU A 137 -1.13 -12.84 0.24
C LEU A 137 -2.29 -12.99 1.22
N TYR A 138 -2.31 -12.28 2.35
CA TYR A 138 -3.50 -12.19 3.19
C TYR A 138 -4.69 -11.58 2.46
N LEU A 139 -4.43 -10.68 1.49
CA LEU A 139 -5.47 -10.11 0.64
C LEU A 139 -6.07 -11.17 -0.31
N THR A 140 -5.24 -12.01 -0.94
CA THR A 140 -5.63 -12.85 -2.09
C THR A 140 -5.80 -14.33 -1.75
N LEU A 141 -4.81 -14.92 -1.05
CA LEU A 141 -4.75 -16.34 -0.71
C LEU A 141 -4.16 -16.54 0.69
N PRO A 142 -4.96 -16.35 1.76
CA PRO A 142 -4.46 -16.34 3.15
C PRO A 142 -3.62 -17.56 3.56
N PRO A 143 -3.91 -18.81 3.12
CA PRO A 143 -3.07 -19.96 3.47
C PRO A 143 -1.61 -19.82 3.01
N LEU A 144 -1.37 -19.18 1.85
CA LEU A 144 -0.02 -19.03 1.29
C LEU A 144 0.81 -17.99 2.05
N ALA A 145 0.17 -17.01 2.68
CA ALA A 145 0.85 -16.00 3.50
C ALA A 145 1.66 -16.65 4.65
N HIS A 146 1.11 -17.70 5.27
CA HIS A 146 1.80 -18.44 6.32
C HIS A 146 3.06 -19.15 5.82
N VAL A 147 3.03 -19.67 4.58
CA VAL A 147 4.20 -20.28 3.93
C VAL A 147 5.29 -19.24 3.72
N VAL A 148 4.93 -18.07 3.18
CA VAL A 148 5.89 -16.97 2.97
C VAL A 148 6.51 -16.51 4.29
N HIS A 149 5.71 -16.33 5.32
CA HIS A 149 6.22 -15.95 6.64
C HIS A 149 7.18 -17.02 7.22
N PHE A 150 6.85 -18.31 7.06
CA PHE A 150 7.73 -19.40 7.46
C PHE A 150 9.06 -19.38 6.68
N LEU A 151 9.01 -19.23 5.35
CA LEU A 151 10.19 -19.15 4.51
C LEU A 151 11.08 -17.95 4.86
N LYS A 152 10.50 -16.77 5.13
CA LYS A 152 11.25 -15.59 5.61
C LYS A 152 11.98 -15.89 6.92
N ARG A 153 11.32 -16.57 7.87
CA ARG A 153 11.95 -16.97 9.15
C ARG A 153 13.07 -18.00 8.93
N ALA A 154 12.85 -19.01 8.10
CA ALA A 154 13.85 -20.01 7.77
C ALA A 154 15.07 -19.37 7.09
N ALA A 155 14.85 -18.41 6.17
CA ALA A 155 15.91 -17.66 5.53
C ALA A 155 16.75 -16.86 6.55
N GLY A 156 16.12 -16.18 7.52
CA GLY A 156 16.85 -15.46 8.58
C GLY A 156 17.76 -16.38 9.41
N ILE A 157 17.28 -17.59 9.74
CA ILE A 157 18.09 -18.61 10.44
C ILE A 157 19.26 -19.05 9.56
N ALA A 158 19.00 -19.38 8.29
CA ALA A 158 20.03 -19.81 7.35
C ALA A 158 21.11 -18.72 7.15
N CYS A 159 20.70 -17.45 7.01
CA CYS A 159 21.63 -16.32 6.94
C CYS A 159 22.52 -16.24 8.18
N THR A 160 21.96 -16.44 9.37
CA THR A 160 22.72 -16.41 10.64
C THR A 160 23.72 -17.55 10.71
N VAL A 161 23.30 -18.79 10.43
CA VAL A 161 24.17 -19.98 10.44
C VAL A 161 25.30 -19.83 9.43
N ASN A 162 24.98 -19.40 8.21
CA ASN A 162 25.98 -19.15 7.17
C ASN A 162 26.94 -18.03 7.60
N ALA A 163 26.43 -16.91 8.14
CA ALA A 163 27.29 -15.82 8.61
C ALA A 163 28.33 -16.32 9.62
N ILE A 164 27.91 -17.08 10.64
CA ILE A 164 28.81 -17.67 11.65
C ILE A 164 29.84 -18.61 10.99
N ALA A 165 29.39 -19.50 10.11
CA ALA A 165 30.28 -20.43 9.41
C ALA A 165 31.33 -19.69 8.58
N PHE A 166 30.92 -18.75 7.72
CA PHE A 166 31.84 -18.02 6.85
C PHE A 166 32.70 -16.99 7.61
N GLN A 167 32.24 -16.44 8.74
CA GLN A 167 33.04 -15.65 9.68
C GLN A 167 34.15 -16.50 10.31
N SER A 168 33.83 -17.71 10.79
CA SER A 168 34.82 -18.61 11.38
C SER A 168 35.89 -19.06 10.37
N LEU A 169 35.50 -19.23 9.11
CA LEU A 169 36.41 -19.52 7.99
C LEU A 169 37.22 -18.29 7.52
N GLY A 170 36.97 -17.11 8.08
CA GLY A 170 37.76 -15.90 7.82
C GLY A 170 37.34 -15.09 6.59
N PHE A 171 36.23 -15.45 5.93
CA PHE A 171 35.77 -14.73 4.74
C PHE A 171 35.30 -13.30 5.03
N TRP A 172 34.75 -13.04 6.22
CA TRP A 172 34.27 -11.70 6.61
C TRP A 172 34.23 -11.55 8.13
N ARG A 173 35.33 -11.16 8.77
CA ARG A 173 35.41 -10.91 10.22
C ARG A 173 35.38 -9.42 10.53
N THR A 174 34.58 -9.00 11.51
CA THR A 174 34.66 -7.63 12.01
C THR A 174 35.83 -7.52 13.00
N ASP A 175 36.34 -6.31 13.26
CA ASP A 175 37.48 -6.12 14.17
C ASP A 175 37.15 -6.57 15.60
N ARG A 176 35.87 -6.56 15.99
CA ARG A 176 35.40 -7.09 17.27
C ARG A 176 35.48 -8.62 17.36
N ASP A 177 35.35 -9.32 16.23
CA ASP A 177 35.39 -10.78 16.14
C ASP A 177 36.82 -11.34 16.00
N LYS A 178 37.85 -10.47 16.06
CA LYS A 178 39.27 -10.86 16.03
C LYS A 178 39.88 -10.98 17.42
N ASP A 179 39.25 -10.36 18.43
CA ASP A 179 39.74 -10.25 19.80
C ASP A 179 39.12 -11.29 20.76
N ASP A 180 38.16 -12.09 20.29
CA ASP A 180 37.57 -13.27 20.96
C ASP A 180 38.08 -14.58 20.35
#